data_AF-A0A1U8IBE0-F1
#
_entry.id   AF-A0A1U8IBE0-F1
#
_cell.length_a   1.000
_cell.length_b   1.000
_cell.length_c   1.000
_cell.angle_alpha   90.00
_cell.angle_beta   90.00
_cell.angle_gamma   90.00
#
_symmetry.space_group_name_H-M   'P 1'
#
loop_
_entity.id
_entity.type
_entity.pdbx_description
1 polymer ?
#
loop_
_entity_poly.entity_id
_entity_poly.type
_entity_poly.pdbx_seq_one_letter_code
_entity_poly.pdbx_strand_id
1 'polypeptide(L)'
;MTKLRAMFARLILASDGCLLAKLQVRPTLAQQTKEKQPLDGDLLKRIPQVEHGVKEDFDVDAKGILNFCGRLCVPQDEDLRQVILTEAHSSPYTIHPCKGKMCHDLRKIYWWLGLKRDVMDFVARCLACQKVKAEHHFPSMRTNYSLYKLADLYIAKIVRLHGVPISIISDRDSHFISRF
;
A
#
# COMPACT_ATOMS: atom_id res chain seq x y z
N MET A 1 6.77 -16.71 -24.32
CA MET A 1 8.17 -16.23 -24.24
C MET A 1 8.40 -15.08 -23.23
N THR A 2 7.39 -14.62 -22.46
CA THR A 2 7.50 -13.44 -21.56
C THR A 2 7.70 -13.76 -20.07
N LYS A 3 7.56 -15.02 -19.64
CA LYS A 3 7.66 -15.40 -18.21
C LYS A 3 9.08 -15.34 -17.62
N LEU A 4 10.13 -15.52 -18.43
CA LEU A 4 11.51 -15.53 -17.95
C LEU A 4 12.08 -14.13 -17.63
N ARG A 5 11.56 -13.08 -18.27
CA ARG A 5 11.95 -11.68 -17.97
C ARG A 5 11.48 -11.23 -16.57
N ALA A 6 10.44 -11.87 -16.02
CA ALA A 6 9.94 -11.59 -14.67
C ALA A 6 10.82 -12.19 -13.56
N MET A 7 11.73 -13.12 -13.89
CA MET A 7 12.56 -13.83 -12.92
C MET A 7 14.01 -13.30 -12.84
N PHE A 8 14.33 -12.16 -13.45
CA PHE A 8 15.70 -11.60 -13.46
C PHE A 8 16.77 -12.62 -13.89
N ALA A 9 16.40 -13.55 -14.77
CA ALA A 9 17.32 -14.55 -15.31
C ALA A 9 17.98 -13.99 -16.59
N ARG A 10 19.31 -13.90 -16.60
CA ARG A 10 20.09 -13.60 -17.80
C ARG A 10 20.53 -14.91 -18.44
N LEU A 11 20.17 -15.11 -19.70
CA LEU A 11 20.63 -16.26 -20.48
C LEU A 11 22.00 -15.94 -21.07
N ILE A 12 22.95 -16.85 -20.89
CA ILE A 12 24.31 -16.78 -21.44
C ILE A 12 24.51 -18.07 -22.23
N LEU A 13 24.98 -17.97 -23.47
CA LEU A 13 25.46 -19.14 -24.21
C LEU A 13 26.85 -19.50 -23.70
N ALA A 14 27.01 -20.71 -23.17
CA ALA A 14 28.31 -21.26 -22.86
C ALA A 14 29.01 -21.74 -24.14
N SER A 15 30.33 -21.79 -24.11
CA SER A 15 31.20 -22.13 -25.26
C SER A 15 31.01 -23.55 -25.78
N ASP A 16 30.36 -24.42 -25.02
CA ASP A 16 29.97 -25.79 -25.36
C ASP A 16 28.57 -25.89 -26.00
N GLY A 17 27.93 -24.75 -26.26
CA GLY A 17 26.57 -24.69 -26.82
C GLY A 17 25.46 -24.85 -25.78
N CYS A 18 25.80 -24.98 -24.49
CA CYS A 18 24.80 -25.04 -23.43
C CYS A 18 24.21 -23.65 -23.13
N LEU A 19 22.91 -23.60 -22.86
CA LEU A 19 22.22 -22.39 -22.45
C LEU A 19 22.23 -22.27 -20.92
N LEU A 20 22.99 -21.31 -20.38
CA LEU A 20 23.11 -21.10 -18.95
C LEU A 20 22.20 -19.96 -18.49
N ALA A 21 21.25 -20.26 -17.61
CA ALA A 21 20.42 -19.25 -16.97
C ALA A 21 21.09 -18.75 -15.69
N LYS A 22 21.67 -17.55 -15.74
CA LYS A 22 22.22 -16.88 -14.56
C LYS A 22 21.11 -16.10 -13.86
N LEU A 23 20.67 -16.57 -12.70
CA LEU A 23 19.73 -15.85 -11.85
C LEU A 23 20.45 -14.67 -11.18
N GLN A 24 20.05 -13.44 -11.49
CA GLN A 24 20.60 -12.26 -10.85
C GLN A 24 19.73 -11.89 -9.65
N VAL A 25 20.22 -12.16 -8.43
CA VAL A 25 19.55 -11.75 -7.20
C VAL A 25 19.69 -10.23 -7.06
N ARG A 26 18.58 -9.50 -7.07
CA ARG A 26 18.56 -8.09 -6.66
C ARG A 26 18.67 -8.02 -5.14
N PRO A 27 19.45 -7.09 -4.57
CA PRO A 27 19.44 -6.88 -3.12
C PRO A 27 18.02 -6.58 -2.67
N THR A 28 17.61 -7.24 -1.58
CA THR A 28 16.28 -7.03 -0.99
C THR A 28 16.09 -5.55 -0.62
N LEU A 29 14.85 -5.08 -0.57
CA LEU A 29 14.56 -3.69 -0.18
C LEU A 29 15.15 -3.34 1.21
N ALA A 30 15.15 -4.31 2.12
CA ALA A 30 15.81 -4.18 3.41
C ALA A 30 17.33 -3.97 3.29
N GLN A 31 18.00 -4.69 2.38
CA GLN A 31 19.43 -4.52 2.13
C GLN A 31 19.72 -3.13 1.53
N GLN A 32 18.96 -2.71 0.52
CA GLN A 32 19.12 -1.37 -0.07
C GLN A 32 18.90 -0.25 0.94
N THR A 33 17.93 -0.46 1.85
CA THR A 33 17.67 0.48 2.95
C THR A 33 18.86 0.57 3.88
N LYS A 34 19.47 -0.57 4.26
CA LYS A 34 20.67 -0.61 5.11
C LYS A 34 21.87 0.07 4.46
N GLU A 35 22.07 -0.14 3.16
CA GLU A 35 23.18 0.46 2.40
C GLU A 35 23.03 1.99 2.24
N LYS A 36 21.79 2.49 2.09
CA LYS A 36 21.52 3.92 1.92
C LYS A 36 21.38 4.68 3.24
N GLN A 37 21.12 3.99 4.35
CA GLN A 37 20.97 4.61 5.66
C GLN A 37 22.16 5.48 6.11
N PRO A 38 23.44 5.04 5.97
CA PRO A 38 24.59 5.86 6.34
C PRO A 38 24.81 7.09 5.43
N LEU A 39 24.10 7.20 4.31
CA LEU A 39 24.16 8.38 3.43
C LEU A 39 23.18 9.48 3.88
N ASP A 40 22.26 9.16 4.78
CA ASP A 40 21.24 10.09 5.26
C ASP A 40 21.73 10.88 6.47
N GLY A 41 22.04 12.15 6.23
CA GLY A 41 22.50 13.08 7.27
C GLY A 41 21.52 13.28 8.42
N ASP A 42 20.21 13.09 8.23
CA ASP A 42 19.22 13.25 9.29
C ASP A 42 19.06 12.00 10.15
N LEU A 43 19.24 10.80 9.56
CA LEU A 43 19.34 9.56 10.34
C LEU A 43 20.66 9.48 11.10
N LEU A 44 21.77 9.90 10.50
CA LEU A 44 23.08 9.95 11.16
C LEU A 44 23.07 10.83 12.42
N LYS A 45 22.39 11.98 12.39
CA LYS A 45 22.23 12.86 13.57
C LYS A 45 21.48 12.20 14.73
N ARG A 46 20.66 11.18 14.45
CA ARG A 46 19.88 10.45 15.47
C ARG A 46 20.70 9.37 16.16
N ILE A 47 21.70 8.77 15.50
CA ILE A 47 22.54 7.71 16.06
C ILE A 47 23.20 8.14 17.39
N PRO A 48 23.90 9.29 17.48
CA PRO A 48 24.49 9.74 18.74
C PRO A 48 23.43 9.97 19.82
N GLN A 49 22.24 10.47 19.46
CA GLN A 49 21.16 10.72 20.44
C GLN A 49 20.63 9.43 21.07
N VAL A 50 20.70 8.31 20.34
CA VAL A 50 20.32 6.98 20.84
C VAL A 50 21.39 6.42 21.77
N GLU A 51 22.67 6.56 21.40
CA GLU A 51 23.80 6.11 22.25
C GLU A 51 23.88 6.85 23.58
N HIS A 52 23.42 8.11 23.63
CA HIS A 52 23.34 8.90 24.86
C HIS A 52 22.05 8.66 25.68
N GLY A 53 21.22 7.68 25.30
CA GLY A 53 20.03 7.27 26.07
C GLY A 53 18.85 8.24 26.02
N VAL A 54 18.83 9.18 25.06
CA VAL A 54 17.79 10.23 24.99
C VAL A 54 16.51 9.76 24.29
N LYS A 55 16.58 8.66 23.53
CA LYS A 55 15.45 8.13 22.74
C LYS A 55 15.30 6.63 22.90
N GLU A 56 14.49 6.22 23.87
CA GLU A 56 14.23 4.81 24.20
C GLU A 56 13.57 4.02 23.06
N ASP A 57 12.86 4.68 22.14
CA ASP A 57 12.18 4.02 21.03
C ASP A 57 13.09 3.64 19.85
N PHE A 58 14.32 4.16 19.80
CA PHE A 58 15.25 3.92 18.71
C PHE A 58 16.39 3.01 19.17
N ASP A 59 16.80 2.09 18.29
CA ASP A 59 17.90 1.17 18.53
C ASP A 59 18.86 1.18 17.34
N VAL A 60 20.15 0.95 17.61
CA VAL A 60 21.20 0.85 16.58
C VAL A 60 21.81 -0.54 16.66
N ASP A 61 21.84 -1.26 15.54
CA ASP A 61 22.44 -2.60 15.48
C ASP A 61 23.99 -2.52 15.45
N ALA A 62 24.65 -3.68 15.62
CA ALA A 62 26.12 -3.77 15.58
C ALA A 62 26.76 -3.34 14.25
N LYS A 63 25.95 -3.11 13.20
CA LYS A 63 26.38 -2.63 11.88
C LYS A 63 26.07 -1.14 11.69
N GLY A 64 25.62 -0.45 12.72
CA GLY A 64 25.25 0.98 12.67
C GLY A 64 23.89 1.24 12.03
N ILE A 65 23.04 0.22 11.89
CA ILE A 65 21.72 0.35 11.27
C ILE A 65 20.70 0.78 12.33
N LEU A 66 20.00 1.88 12.06
CA LEU A 66 18.97 2.42 12.93
C LEU A 66 17.62 1.71 12.72
N ASN A 67 17.03 1.23 13.81
CA ASN A 67 15.64 0.79 13.86
C ASN A 67 14.83 1.62 14.87
N PHE A 68 13.52 1.60 14.69
CA PHE A 68 12.54 2.23 15.59
C PHE A 68 11.57 1.16 16.08
N CYS A 69 11.61 0.83 17.37
CA CYS A 69 10.85 -0.26 17.99
C CYS A 69 10.92 -1.57 17.17
N GLY A 70 12.12 -1.96 16.73
CA GLY A 70 12.33 -3.16 15.90
C GLY A 70 11.92 -3.04 14.42
N ARG A 71 11.66 -1.82 13.92
CA ARG A 71 11.32 -1.54 12.51
C ARG A 71 12.46 -0.81 11.81
N LEU A 72 12.79 -1.22 10.59
CA LEU A 72 13.91 -0.65 9.85
C LEU A 72 13.63 0.80 9.45
N CYS A 73 14.50 1.73 9.86
CA CYS A 73 14.35 3.14 9.49
C CYS A 73 14.74 3.35 8.03
N VAL A 74 13.79 3.81 7.21
CA VAL A 74 14.02 4.11 5.79
C VAL A 74 14.56 5.53 5.65
N PRO A 75 15.69 5.73 4.94
CA PRO A 75 16.26 7.06 4.73
C PRO A 75 15.32 7.96 3.91
N GLN A 76 15.63 9.26 3.90
CA GLN A 76 15.01 10.27 3.07
C GLN A 76 15.51 10.18 1.62
N ASP A 77 15.21 9.04 1.00
CA ASP A 77 15.49 8.72 -0.40
C ASP A 77 14.16 8.42 -1.10
N GLU A 78 13.71 9.36 -1.93
CA GLU A 78 12.40 9.27 -2.60
C GLU A 78 12.33 8.05 -3.51
N ASP A 79 13.41 7.71 -4.22
CA ASP A 79 13.44 6.55 -5.11
C ASP A 79 13.22 5.24 -4.32
N LEU A 80 13.92 5.07 -3.20
CA LEU A 80 13.78 3.90 -2.32
C LEU A 80 12.37 3.83 -1.74
N ARG A 81 11.83 4.94 -1.24
CA ARG A 81 10.46 4.99 -0.70
C ARG A 81 9.44 4.64 -1.79
N GLN A 82 9.59 5.15 -3.01
CA GLN A 82 8.72 4.81 -4.13
C GLN A 82 8.81 3.33 -4.50
N VAL A 83 10.01 2.72 -4.49
CA VAL A 83 10.17 1.29 -4.76
C VAL A 83 9.49 0.45 -3.66
N ILE A 84 9.64 0.82 -2.39
CA ILE A 84 8.97 0.14 -1.26
C ILE A 84 7.44 0.20 -1.40
N LEU A 85 6.90 1.39 -1.70
CA LEU A 85 5.46 1.59 -1.90
C LEU A 85 4.95 0.80 -3.12
N THR A 86 5.71 0.81 -4.22
CA THR A 86 5.36 0.10 -5.46
C THR A 86 5.32 -1.41 -5.25
N GLU A 87 6.32 -1.97 -4.58
CA GLU A 87 6.38 -3.41 -4.27
C GLU A 87 5.23 -3.82 -3.36
N ALA A 88 4.96 -3.05 -2.30
CA ALA A 88 3.87 -3.33 -1.37
C ALA A 88 2.47 -3.24 -2.00
N HIS A 89 2.34 -2.46 -3.08
CA HIS A 89 1.08 -2.22 -3.76
C HIS A 89 0.85 -3.13 -4.98
N SER A 90 1.93 -3.49 -5.68
CA SER A 90 1.87 -4.13 -7.01
C SER A 90 2.42 -5.55 -7.00
N SER A 91 2.72 -6.11 -5.83
CA SER A 91 3.12 -7.50 -5.72
C SER A 91 2.05 -8.40 -6.38
N PRO A 92 2.42 -9.39 -7.19
CA PRO A 92 1.47 -10.28 -7.87
C PRO A 92 0.51 -11.01 -6.90
N TYR A 93 0.90 -11.12 -5.63
CA TYR A 93 0.15 -11.78 -4.57
C TYR A 93 -0.74 -10.81 -3.77
N THR A 94 -0.63 -9.50 -4.01
CA THR A 94 -1.45 -8.51 -3.34
C THR A 94 -2.65 -8.16 -4.21
N ILE A 95 -3.84 -8.57 -3.79
CA ILE A 95 -5.09 -8.00 -4.32
C ILE A 95 -5.08 -6.53 -3.92
N HIS A 96 -4.76 -5.67 -4.89
CA HIS A 96 -4.64 -4.22 -4.83
C HIS A 96 -5.03 -3.61 -3.46
N PRO A 97 -4.08 -3.52 -2.51
CA PRO A 97 -4.42 -3.31 -1.12
C PRO A 97 -5.04 -1.93 -0.89
N CYS A 98 -6.09 -1.87 -0.07
CA CYS A 98 -6.62 -0.58 0.38
C CYS A 98 -5.56 0.15 1.22
N LYS A 99 -5.56 1.50 1.19
CA LYS A 99 -4.68 2.40 1.97
C LYS A 99 -4.40 1.91 3.40
N GLY A 100 -5.43 1.42 4.10
CA GLY A 100 -5.31 0.93 5.48
C GLY A 100 -4.45 -0.32 5.59
N LYS A 101 -4.65 -1.29 4.69
CA LYS A 101 -3.89 -2.54 4.66
C LYS A 101 -2.43 -2.28 4.31
N MET A 102 -2.17 -1.47 3.27
CA MET A 102 -0.79 -1.12 2.89
C MET A 102 -0.04 -0.42 4.02
N CYS A 103 -0.67 0.56 4.68
CA CYS A 103 -0.06 1.25 5.82
C CYS A 103 0.16 0.32 7.02
N HIS A 104 -0.74 -0.63 7.27
CA HIS A 104 -0.59 -1.62 8.33
C HIS A 104 0.58 -2.57 8.09
N ASP A 105 0.69 -3.09 6.87
CA ASP A 105 1.72 -4.08 6.53
C ASP A 105 3.11 -3.44 6.48
N LEU A 106 3.24 -2.24 5.89
CA LEU A 106 4.51 -1.51 5.89
C LEU A 106 4.98 -1.16 7.30
N ARG A 107 4.07 -0.77 8.22
CA ARG A 107 4.42 -0.42 9.60
C ARG A 107 4.97 -1.59 10.43
N LYS A 108 4.80 -2.84 9.99
CA LYS A 108 5.39 -4.00 10.67
C LYS A 108 6.89 -4.10 10.43
N ILE A 109 7.37 -3.59 9.30
CA ILE A 109 8.74 -3.84 8.82
C ILE A 109 9.53 -2.54 8.76
N TYR A 110 8.91 -1.46 8.31
CA TYR A 110 9.54 -0.19 8.01
C TYR A 110 9.01 0.96 8.86
N TRP A 111 9.86 1.96 9.05
CA TRP A 111 9.51 3.22 9.69
C TRP A 111 10.20 4.40 8.98
N TRP A 112 9.46 5.49 8.75
CA TRP A 112 10.01 6.80 8.40
C TRP A 112 8.99 7.90 8.72
N LEU A 113 9.49 9.13 8.86
CA LEU A 113 8.64 10.29 9.08
C LEU A 113 7.76 10.52 7.84
N GLY A 114 6.44 10.45 8.01
CA GLY A 114 5.50 10.66 6.91
C GLY A 114 4.99 9.40 6.23
N LEU A 115 5.38 8.19 6.64
CA LEU A 115 4.93 6.91 6.03
C LEU A 115 3.43 6.86 5.70
N LYS A 116 2.56 7.26 6.62
CA LYS A 116 1.11 7.27 6.40
C LYS A 116 0.70 8.24 5.27
N ARG A 117 1.32 9.43 5.21
CA ARG A 117 1.07 10.43 4.18
C ARG A 117 1.53 9.91 2.82
N ASP A 118 2.75 9.39 2.74
CA ASP A 118 3.31 8.86 1.49
C ASP A 118 2.47 7.69 0.95
N VAL A 119 2.00 6.81 1.82
CA VAL A 119 1.05 5.74 1.49
C VAL A 119 -0.26 6.30 0.94
N MET A 120 -0.80 7.35 1.56
CA MET A 120 -2.04 7.98 1.10
C MET A 120 -1.86 8.61 -0.27
N ASP A 121 -0.80 9.38 -0.48
CA ASP A 121 -0.51 10.08 -1.73
C ASP A 121 -0.22 9.08 -2.86
N PHE A 122 0.51 7.99 -2.56
CA PHE A 122 0.76 6.91 -3.51
C PHE A 122 -0.53 6.24 -3.97
N VAL A 123 -1.39 5.82 -3.03
CA VAL A 123 -2.67 5.19 -3.35
C VAL A 123 -3.62 6.14 -4.05
N ALA A 124 -3.60 7.43 -3.70
CA ALA A 124 -4.41 8.46 -4.34
C ALA A 124 -4.06 8.64 -5.81
N ARG A 125 -2.81 8.40 -6.23
CA ARG A 125 -2.39 8.44 -7.64
C ARG A 125 -2.75 7.18 -8.43
N CYS A 126 -3.23 6.13 -7.78
CA CYS A 126 -3.52 4.88 -8.46
C CYS A 126 -4.93 4.85 -9.06
N LEU A 127 -5.02 4.83 -10.40
CA LEU A 127 -6.28 4.80 -11.15
C LEU A 127 -7.16 3.59 -10.82
N ALA A 128 -6.57 2.41 -10.62
CA ALA A 128 -7.33 1.21 -10.26
C ALA A 128 -7.97 1.37 -8.88
N CYS A 129 -7.20 1.85 -7.90
CA CYS A 129 -7.71 2.18 -6.57
C CYS A 129 -8.80 3.25 -6.60
N GLN A 130 -8.66 4.29 -7.43
CA GLN A 130 -9.67 5.34 -7.58
C GLN A 130 -10.98 4.82 -8.16
N LYS A 131 -10.92 3.98 -9.22
CA LYS A 131 -12.11 3.41 -9.86
C LYS A 131 -12.92 2.52 -8.93
N VAL A 132 -12.24 1.70 -8.12
CA VAL A 132 -12.89 0.77 -7.18
C VAL A 132 -13.42 1.50 -5.94
N LYS A 133 -12.82 2.65 -5.58
CA LYS A 133 -13.26 3.50 -4.47
C LYS A 133 -14.22 4.61 -4.88
N ALA A 134 -14.79 4.58 -6.09
CA ALA A 134 -15.87 5.49 -6.46
C ALA A 134 -16.92 5.41 -5.33
N GLU A 135 -16.95 6.46 -4.53
CA GLU A 135 -17.55 6.42 -3.22
C GLU A 135 -19.01 6.06 -3.43
N HIS A 136 -19.46 4.95 -2.84
CA HIS A 136 -20.88 4.79 -2.53
C HIS A 136 -21.20 5.76 -1.39
N HIS A 137 -20.95 7.06 -1.61
CA HIS A 137 -21.54 8.12 -0.84
C HIS A 137 -23.01 8.11 -1.22
N PHE A 138 -23.75 7.23 -0.56
CA PHE A 138 -25.16 7.44 -0.40
C PHE A 138 -25.32 8.87 0.12
N PRO A 139 -26.11 9.71 -0.54
CA PRO A 139 -26.44 11.01 0.00
C PRO A 139 -26.95 10.80 1.42
N SER A 140 -26.61 11.70 2.35
CA SER A 140 -27.18 11.67 3.69
C SER A 140 -28.71 11.55 3.58
N MET A 141 -29.21 10.36 3.87
CA MET A 141 -30.64 10.08 3.84
C MET A 141 -31.19 10.59 5.17
N ARG A 142 -32.02 11.63 5.11
CA ARG A 142 -32.66 12.16 6.31
C ARG A 142 -33.69 11.14 6.80
N THR A 143 -33.73 10.88 8.10
CA THR A 143 -34.61 9.90 8.75
C THR A 143 -36.11 10.20 8.65
N ASN A 144 -36.48 11.36 8.09
CA ASN A 144 -37.86 11.78 7.90
C ASN A 144 -38.34 11.66 6.44
N TYR A 145 -37.60 10.98 5.57
CA TYR A 145 -38.05 10.74 4.20
C TYR A 145 -39.06 9.60 4.17
N SER A 146 -40.15 9.82 3.42
CA SER A 146 -41.09 8.75 3.10
C SER A 146 -40.40 7.70 2.20
N LEU A 147 -40.93 6.48 2.21
CA LEU A 147 -40.46 5.39 1.36
C LEU A 147 -40.42 5.73 -0.12
N TYR A 148 -41.46 6.40 -0.60
CA TYR A 148 -41.53 6.88 -1.98
C TYR A 148 -40.36 7.81 -2.32
N LYS A 149 -40.03 8.74 -1.42
CA LYS A 149 -38.91 9.66 -1.60
C LYS A 149 -37.55 8.94 -1.57
N LEU A 150 -37.42 7.90 -0.75
CA LEU A 150 -36.21 7.05 -0.72
C LEU A 150 -36.07 6.25 -2.03
N ALA A 151 -37.16 5.66 -2.52
CA ALA A 151 -37.18 4.94 -3.79
C ALA A 151 -36.81 5.85 -4.98
N ASP A 152 -37.37 7.06 -5.03
CA ASP A 152 -37.06 8.05 -6.06
C ASP A 152 -35.57 8.45 -6.03
N LEU A 153 -35.01 8.67 -4.83
CA LEU A 153 -33.60 8.99 -4.67
C LEU A 153 -32.70 7.84 -5.09
N TYR A 154 -33.08 6.60 -4.78
CA TYR A 154 -32.36 5.41 -5.18
C TYR A 154 -32.32 5.27 -6.71
N ILE A 155 -33.47 5.44 -7.39
CA ILE A 155 -33.54 5.38 -8.84
C ILE A 155 -32.70 6.51 -9.47
N ALA A 156 -32.89 7.74 -9.01
CA ALA A 156 -32.24 8.92 -9.59
C ALA A 156 -30.72 8.95 -9.38
N LYS A 157 -30.20 8.39 -8.29
CA LYS A 157 -28.78 8.49 -7.94
C LYS A 157 -28.01 7.20 -8.12
N ILE A 158 -28.62 6.04 -7.91
CA ILE A 158 -27.95 4.75 -8.05
C ILE A 158 -28.26 4.12 -9.40
N VAL A 159 -29.55 3.85 -9.68
CA VAL A 159 -29.94 3.14 -10.92
C VAL A 159 -29.57 3.93 -12.17
N ARG A 160 -29.77 5.25 -12.16
CA ARG A 160 -29.41 6.12 -13.29
C ARG A 160 -27.92 6.09 -13.63
N LEU A 161 -27.04 5.98 -12.62
CA LEU A 161 -25.58 6.04 -12.82
C LEU A 161 -24.96 4.66 -13.03
N HIS A 162 -25.53 3.62 -12.44
CA HIS A 162 -24.91 2.29 -12.35
C HIS A 162 -25.74 1.16 -12.99
N GLY A 163 -26.96 1.45 -13.46
CA GLY A 163 -27.89 0.47 -13.98
C GLY A 163 -28.73 -0.20 -12.89
N VAL A 164 -29.69 -1.03 -13.31
CA VAL A 164 -30.57 -1.77 -12.39
C VAL A 164 -29.78 -2.93 -11.76
N PRO A 165 -29.70 -3.02 -10.42
CA PRO A 165 -29.01 -4.12 -9.78
C PRO A 165 -29.78 -5.43 -9.94
N ILE A 166 -29.04 -6.53 -10.10
CA ILE A 166 -29.61 -7.89 -10.20
C ILE A 166 -30.22 -8.33 -8.87
N SER A 167 -29.71 -7.84 -7.75
CA SER A 167 -30.19 -8.14 -6.40
C SER A 167 -29.92 -6.98 -5.44
N ILE A 168 -30.84 -6.75 -4.50
CA ILE A 168 -30.68 -5.78 -3.40
C ILE A 168 -30.71 -6.56 -2.09
N ILE A 169 -29.68 -6.40 -1.27
CA ILE A 169 -29.64 -6.93 0.09
C ILE A 169 -29.94 -5.77 1.02
N SER A 170 -31.02 -5.88 1.77
CA SER A 170 -31.46 -4.88 2.74
C SER A 170 -31.37 -5.42 4.16
N ASP A 171 -31.28 -4.52 5.15
CA ASP A 171 -31.47 -4.88 6.56
C ASP A 171 -32.95 -5.11 6.90
N ARG A 172 -33.23 -5.40 8.17
CA ARG A 172 -34.61 -5.60 8.67
C ARG A 172 -35.31 -4.30 9.08
N ASP A 173 -34.95 -3.15 8.50
CA ASP A 173 -35.69 -1.91 8.75
C ASP A 173 -37.14 -2.07 8.23
N SER A 174 -38.09 -1.61 9.03
CA SER A 174 -39.50 -1.46 8.67
C SER A 174 -39.73 -0.79 7.32
N HIS A 175 -38.82 0.10 6.91
CA HIS A 175 -38.86 0.78 5.63
C HIS A 175 -38.64 -0.16 4.43
N PHE A 176 -37.86 -1.22 4.60
CA PHE A 176 -37.59 -2.19 3.54
C PHE A 176 -38.46 -3.45 3.64
N ILE A 177 -39.27 -3.57 4.70
CA ILE A 177 -40.22 -4.68 4.92
C ILE A 177 -41.67 -4.24 4.74
N SER A 178 -41.94 -2.96 4.49
CA SER A 178 -43.31 -2.48 4.26
C SER A 178 -43.96 -3.21 3.08
N ARG A 179 -45.17 -3.73 3.26
CA ARG A 179 -45.94 -4.31 2.16
C ARG A 179 -46.29 -3.21 1.16
N PHE A 180 -45.97 -3.43 -0.11
CA PHE A 180 -46.42 -2.62 -1.24
C PHE A 180 -47.90 -2.87 -1.53
#